data_AF-A0A061N704-F1
#
_entry.id   AF-A0A061N704-F1
#
_cell.length_a   1.000
_cell.length_b   1.000
_cell.length_c   1.000
_cell.angle_alpha   90.00
_cell.angle_beta   90.00
_cell.angle_gamma   90.00
#
_symmetry.space_group_name_H-M   'P 1'
#
loop_
_entity.id
_entity.type
_entity.pdbx_description
1 polymer ?
#
loop_
_entity_poly.entity_id
_entity_poly.type
_entity_poly.pdbx_seq_one_letter_code
_entity_poly.pdbx_strand_id
1 'polypeptide(L)'
;MPYFDMLTLLSHSQAILTDSGGIQKEAYVLSVPCFTLREETEWHETVATRWNTLVKEKDLPLLPQLVKERKKPTKHPSLFGEGDAATLIVETLKREFSRS
;
A
#
# COMPACT_ATOMS: atom_id res chain seq x y z
N MET A 1 -7.63 -6.46 16.77
CA MET A 1 -6.27 -7.03 16.68
C MET A 1 -5.27 -5.91 16.92
N PRO A 2 -4.23 -6.13 17.74
CA PRO A 2 -3.13 -5.17 17.89
C PRO A 2 -2.46 -4.87 16.54
N TYR A 3 -1.95 -3.64 16.39
CA TYR A 3 -1.39 -3.19 15.12
C TYR A 3 -0.17 -4.02 14.66
N PHE A 4 0.71 -4.39 15.58
CA PHE A 4 1.91 -5.16 15.25
C PHE A 4 1.58 -6.59 14.78
N ASP A 5 0.58 -7.21 15.38
CA ASP A 5 0.10 -8.53 14.95
C ASP A 5 -0.49 -8.45 13.53
N MET A 6 -1.22 -7.37 13.25
CA MET A 6 -1.76 -7.08 11.93
C MET A 6 -0.64 -6.94 10.89
N LEU A 7 0.38 -6.14 11.15
CA LEU A 7 1.54 -5.98 10.26
C LEU A 7 2.29 -7.30 10.03
N THR A 8 2.40 -8.12 11.07
CA THR A 8 3.03 -9.44 10.96
C THR A 8 2.27 -10.33 9.99
N LEU A 9 0.93 -10.34 10.07
CA LEU A 9 0.09 -11.09 9.14
C LEU A 9 0.17 -10.54 7.71
N LEU A 10 0.12 -9.23 7.53
CA LEU A 10 0.22 -8.60 6.22
C LEU A 10 1.56 -8.94 5.54
N SER A 11 2.68 -8.74 6.25
CA SER A 11 4.04 -8.94 5.72
C SER A 11 4.34 -10.38 5.27
N HIS A 12 3.65 -11.37 5.84
CA HIS A 12 3.81 -12.78 5.49
C HIS A 12 2.74 -13.32 4.53
N SER A 13 1.78 -12.48 4.12
CA SER A 13 0.74 -12.88 3.18
C SER A 13 1.26 -12.92 1.74
N GLN A 14 0.70 -13.81 0.93
CA GLN A 14 1.01 -13.86 -0.51
C GLN A 14 0.35 -12.70 -1.28
N ALA A 15 -0.82 -12.27 -0.82
CA ALA A 15 -1.56 -11.14 -1.33
C ALA A 15 -2.53 -10.62 -0.25
N ILE A 16 -2.88 -9.35 -0.35
CA ILE A 16 -3.82 -8.66 0.55
C ILE A 16 -5.05 -8.27 -0.25
N LEU A 17 -6.24 -8.64 0.22
CA LEU A 17 -7.53 -8.20 -0.33
C LEU A 17 -8.13 -7.23 0.67
N THR A 18 -8.45 -6.00 0.25
CA THR A 18 -8.91 -4.96 1.18
C THR A 18 -9.71 -3.87 0.49
N ASP A 19 -10.57 -3.17 1.20
CA ASP A 19 -11.17 -1.89 0.82
C ASP A 19 -10.52 -0.69 1.56
N SER A 20 -9.69 -0.96 2.57
CA SER A 20 -9.07 0.06 3.42
C SER A 20 -7.95 0.81 2.70
N GLY A 21 -8.06 2.14 2.64
CA GLY A 21 -7.02 3.01 2.07
C GLY A 21 -5.68 2.92 2.81
N GLY A 22 -5.70 2.78 4.14
CA GLY A 22 -4.46 2.63 4.93
C GLY A 22 -3.74 1.33 4.59
N ILE A 23 -4.49 0.23 4.52
CA ILE A 23 -3.93 -1.11 4.25
C ILE A 23 -3.38 -1.19 2.82
N GLN A 24 -3.96 -0.48 1.85
CA GLN A 24 -3.41 -0.40 0.49
C GLN A 24 -1.98 0.18 0.48
N LYS A 25 -1.75 1.23 1.27
CA LYS A 25 -0.41 1.82 1.46
C LYS A 25 0.52 0.89 2.21
N GLU A 26 0.04 0.28 3.30
CA GLU A 26 0.86 -0.65 4.10
C GLU A 26 1.26 -1.88 3.30
N ALA A 27 0.35 -2.45 2.49
CA ALA A 27 0.65 -3.53 1.56
C ALA A 27 1.78 -3.14 0.59
N TYR A 28 1.74 -1.91 0.05
CA TYR A 28 2.81 -1.40 -0.78
C TYR A 28 4.14 -1.34 -0.02
N VAL A 29 4.18 -0.70 1.14
CA VAL A 29 5.40 -0.55 1.95
C VAL A 29 5.99 -1.92 2.31
N LEU A 30 5.14 -2.88 2.67
CA LEU A 30 5.53 -4.25 3.00
C LEU A 30 5.90 -5.10 1.78
N SER A 31 5.85 -4.54 0.56
CA SER A 31 6.11 -5.26 -0.68
C SER A 31 5.23 -6.50 -0.86
N VAL A 32 3.93 -6.36 -0.59
CA VAL A 32 2.94 -7.42 -0.75
C VAL A 32 1.90 -6.99 -1.80
N PRO A 33 1.59 -7.84 -2.81
CA PRO A 33 0.54 -7.54 -3.78
C PRO A 33 -0.80 -7.23 -3.12
N CYS A 34 -1.46 -6.16 -3.56
CA CYS A 34 -2.76 -5.74 -3.05
C CYS A 34 -3.84 -5.87 -4.13
N PHE A 35 -5.03 -6.27 -3.70
CA PHE A 35 -6.27 -6.31 -4.47
C PHE A 35 -7.30 -5.45 -3.73
N THR A 36 -7.57 -4.28 -4.28
CA THR A 36 -8.51 -3.33 -3.69
C THR A 36 -9.92 -3.61 -4.18
N LEU A 37 -10.82 -3.96 -3.26
CA LEU A 37 -12.22 -4.29 -3.56
C LEU A 37 -13.07 -3.01 -3.69
N ARG A 38 -12.63 -2.06 -4.53
CA ARG A 38 -13.27 -0.77 -4.80
C ARG A 38 -13.12 -0.43 -6.28
N GLU A 39 -14.01 0.45 -6.77
CA GLU A 39 -13.95 0.99 -8.14
C GLU A 39 -12.78 1.97 -8.36
N GLU A 40 -12.30 2.59 -7.28
CA GLU A 40 -11.26 3.62 -7.28
C GLU A 40 -10.38 3.54 -6.03
N THR A 41 -9.25 4.25 -6.07
CA THR A 41 -8.30 4.33 -4.96
C THR A 41 -7.67 5.72 -4.92
N GLU A 42 -7.31 6.17 -3.73
CA GLU A 42 -6.53 7.38 -3.51
C GLU A 42 -5.05 7.19 -3.94
N TRP A 43 -4.58 5.93 -4.05
CA TRP A 43 -3.18 5.55 -4.28
C TRP A 43 -2.91 5.04 -5.69
N HIS A 44 -3.23 5.86 -6.69
CA HIS A 44 -3.15 5.53 -8.11
C HIS A 44 -1.76 5.01 -8.53
N GLU A 45 -0.70 5.56 -7.96
CA GLU A 45 0.68 5.14 -8.19
C GLU A 45 0.94 3.66 -7.86
N THR A 46 0.23 3.10 -6.88
CA THR A 46 0.35 1.66 -6.53
C THR A 46 -0.27 0.77 -7.60
N VAL A 47 -1.33 1.22 -8.26
CA VAL A 47 -1.96 0.54 -9.40
C VAL A 47 -1.07 0.68 -10.65
N ALA A 48 -0.57 1.90 -10.91
CA ALA A 48 0.31 2.19 -12.04
C ALA A 48 1.60 1.35 -12.01
N THR A 49 2.16 1.14 -10.82
CA THR A 49 3.35 0.28 -10.61
C THR A 49 3.02 -1.21 -10.46
N ARG A 50 1.74 -1.59 -10.63
CA ARG A 50 1.23 -2.96 -10.57
C ARG A 50 1.43 -3.64 -9.22
N TRP A 51 1.56 -2.87 -8.14
CA TRP A 51 1.57 -3.42 -6.78
C TRP A 51 0.15 -3.62 -6.26
N ASN A 52 -0.78 -2.75 -6.65
CA ASN A 52 -2.20 -2.85 -6.37
C ASN A 52 -3.01 -3.19 -7.63
N THR A 53 -4.22 -3.72 -7.45
CA THR A 53 -5.17 -4.02 -8.52
C THR A 53 -6.57 -3.73 -8.00
N LEU A 54 -7.28 -2.83 -8.69
CA LEU A 54 -8.69 -2.58 -8.40
C LEU A 54 -9.51 -3.78 -8.88
N VAL A 55 -10.34 -4.31 -8.00
CA VAL A 55 -11.25 -5.43 -8.25
C VAL A 55 -12.65 -4.88 -8.18
N LYS A 56 -13.32 -4.86 -9.32
CA LYS A 56 -14.71 -4.41 -9.44
C LYS A 56 -15.65 -5.56 -9.15
N GLU A 57 -16.92 -5.27 -8.93
CA GLU A 57 -17.93 -6.30 -8.65
C GLU A 57 -17.96 -7.40 -9.72
N LYS A 58 -17.86 -7.01 -11.00
CA LYS A 58 -17.80 -7.94 -12.14
C LYS A 58 -16.56 -8.86 -12.15
N ASP A 59 -15.49 -8.48 -11.46
CA ASP A 59 -14.22 -9.22 -11.42
C ASP A 59 -14.17 -10.22 -10.26
N LEU A 60 -15.09 -10.13 -9.29
CA LEU A 60 -15.13 -11.01 -8.11
C LEU A 60 -15.13 -12.51 -8.45
N PRO A 61 -15.86 -13.00 -9.48
CA PRO A 61 -15.81 -14.41 -9.87
C PRO A 61 -14.42 -14.87 -10.33
N LEU A 62 -13.58 -13.96 -10.84
CA LEU A 62 -12.23 -14.24 -11.32
C LEU A 62 -11.15 -14.02 -10.25
N LEU A 63 -11.51 -13.41 -9.11
CA LEU A 63 -10.57 -13.01 -8.07
C LEU A 63 -9.65 -14.15 -7.58
N PRO A 64 -10.13 -15.38 -7.33
CA PRO A 64 -9.24 -16.46 -6.91
C PRO A 64 -8.16 -16.78 -7.96
N GLN A 65 -8.51 -16.70 -9.25
CA GLN A 65 -7.56 -16.91 -10.34
C GLN A 65 -6.57 -15.74 -10.43
N LEU A 66 -7.05 -14.50 -10.35
CA LEU A 66 -6.21 -13.30 -10.36
C LEU A 66 -5.18 -13.30 -9.23
N VAL A 67 -5.57 -13.72 -8.03
CA VAL A 67 -4.67 -13.86 -6.88
C VAL A 67 -3.63 -14.95 -7.13
N LYS A 68 -4.05 -16.13 -7.62
CA LYS A 68 -3.16 -17.26 -7.90
C LYS A 68 -2.13 -16.95 -8.99
N GLU A 69 -2.54 -16.22 -10.03
CA GLU A 69 -1.69 -15.88 -11.17
C GLU A 69 -0.82 -14.64 -10.90
N ARG A 70 -1.03 -13.96 -9.77
CA ARG A 70 -0.32 -12.72 -9.44
C ARG A 70 1.17 -12.98 -9.28
N LYS A 71 1.94 -12.32 -10.14
CA LYS A 71 3.39 -12.19 -9.99
C LYS A 71 3.71 -10.91 -9.24
N LYS A 72 4.56 -11.02 -8.21
CA LYS A 72 5.10 -9.85 -7.52
C LYS A 72 5.90 -9.00 -8.53
N PRO A 73 5.64 -7.69 -8.64
CA PRO A 73 6.45 -6.82 -9.51
C PRO A 73 7.93 -6.87 -9.11
N THR A 74 8.82 -6.75 -10.10
CA THR A 74 10.27 -6.79 -9.86
C THR A 74 10.82 -5.48 -9.31
N LYS A 75 10.17 -4.35 -9.63
CA LYS A 75 10.56 -3.02 -9.17
C LYS A 75 9.65 -2.58 -8.04
N HIS A 76 10.26 -2.09 -6.97
CA HIS A 76 9.58 -1.48 -5.82
C HIS A 76 10.17 -0.08 -5.60
N PRO A 77 9.75 0.92 -6.39
CA PRO A 77 10.23 2.29 -6.21
C PRO A 77 9.71 2.87 -4.88
N SER A 78 10.43 3.84 -4.34
CA SER A 78 10.00 4.56 -3.14
C SER A 78 8.88 5.57 -3.47
N LEU A 79 7.64 5.09 -3.58
CA LEU A 79 6.49 5.94 -3.91
C LEU A 79 6.07 6.87 -2.75
N PHE A 80 6.31 6.44 -1.52
CA PHE A 80 5.86 7.15 -0.31
C PHE A 80 7.02 7.69 0.54
N GLY A 81 8.22 7.72 -0.01
CA GLY A 81 9.45 8.20 0.65
C GLY A 81 10.19 7.10 1.41
N GLU A 82 11.30 7.49 2.05
CA GLU A 82 12.29 6.60 2.65
C GLU A 82 12.01 6.28 4.13
N GLY A 83 10.84 6.67 4.65
CA GLY A 83 10.50 6.53 6.08
C GLY A 83 11.08 7.63 6.96
N ASP A 84 11.60 8.71 6.37
CA ASP A 84 12.21 9.86 7.04
C ASP A 84 11.25 11.05 7.25
N ALA A 85 9.96 10.88 6.95
CA ALA A 85 8.94 11.93 7.02
C ALA A 85 8.92 12.63 8.39
N ALA A 86 9.06 11.90 9.49
CA ALA A 86 9.06 12.48 10.83
C ALA A 86 10.21 13.49 11.01
N THR A 87 11.42 13.14 10.56
CA THR A 87 12.60 14.01 10.62
C THR A 87 12.38 15.26 9.77
N LEU A 88 11.94 15.09 8.52
CA LEU A 88 11.70 16.19 7.59
C LEU A 88 10.64 17.18 8.11
N ILE A 89 9.58 16.67 8.72
CA ILE A 89 8.52 17.48 9.32
C ILE A 89 9.09 18.27 10.50
N VAL A 90 9.81 17.63 11.43
CA VAL A 90 10.40 18.30 12.60
C VAL A 90 11.40 19.39 12.18
N GLU A 91 12.27 19.11 11.21
CA GLU A 91 13.22 20.09 10.68
C GLU A 91 12.53 21.28 10.03
N THR A 92 11.46 21.02 9.28
CA THR A 92 10.65 22.06 8.64
C THR A 92 9.99 22.95 9.68
N LEU A 93 9.35 22.36 10.70
CA LEU A 93 8.75 23.12 11.79
C LEU A 93 9.79 23.97 12.53
N LYS A 94 10.96 23.41 12.87
CA LYS A 94 12.04 24.17 13.50
C LYS A 94 12.47 25.35 12.65
N ARG A 95 12.62 25.18 11.33
CA ARG A 95 13.03 26.26 10.42
C ARG A 95 12.01 27.40 10.35
N GLU A 96 10.72 27.08 10.30
CA GLU A 96 9.66 28.09 10.24
C GLU A 96 9.49 28.83 11.57
N PHE A 97 9.53 28.11 12.70
CA PHE A 97 9.33 28.70 14.03
C PHE A 97 10.58 29.33 14.66
N SER A 98 11.79 29.08 14.12
CA SER A 98 13.01 29.83 14.53
C SER A 98 13.17 31.17 13.80
N ARG A 99 12.27 31.48 12.85
CA ARG A 99 12.24 32.73 12.08
C ARG A 99 11.16 33.71 12.57
N SER A 100 10.32 33.30 13.53
CA SER A 100 9.39 34.15 14.29
C SER A 100 10.01 34.58 15.61
#